data_AF-A0A2S7EYA5-F1
#
_entry.id   AF-A0A2S7EYA5-F1
#
_cell.length_a   1.000
_cell.length_b   1.000
_cell.length_c   1.000
_cell.angle_alpha   90.00
_cell.angle_beta   90.00
_cell.angle_gamma   90.00
#
_symmetry.space_group_name_H-M   'P 1'
#
loop_
_entity.id
_entity.type
_entity.pdbx_description
1 polymer ?
#
loop_
_entity_poly.entity_id
_entity_poly.type
_entity_poly.pdbx_seq_one_letter_code
_entity_poly.pdbx_strand_id
1 'polypeptide(L)'
;MQVMQATSPDRRAALERSSDLYRSAQQLSAAAAQGDADASWLLSRIYDYCAGYAMDPAGYATDTRAIDTAQLPTSARMAAARARVGRRCAGFVPGDGLSRQAIVAQRVQAARGGNLAAEAALLALGQPLQPSAGYKRDLIGRVRASADPDAYMALAPAMGLAASGDDSLDERIAGTAFTELAWQLAACRLGLDCGPDSELMTRYCANGGICAQDPTQDFSSFVYDAAVPRQGTDTMNDMVNRLVDTTGAGS
;
A
#
# COMPACT_ATOMS: atom_id res chain seq x y z
N MET A 1 23.65 0.70 26.81
CA MET A 1 23.56 1.30 25.47
C MET A 1 22.12 1.06 25.00
N GLN A 2 21.21 2.02 25.18
CA GLN A 2 19.84 1.92 24.68
C GLN A 2 19.87 2.21 23.18
N VAL A 3 19.57 1.21 22.36
CA VAL A 3 19.31 1.43 20.94
C VAL A 3 18.02 2.23 20.88
N MET A 4 18.10 3.52 20.53
CA MET A 4 16.91 4.32 20.26
C MET A 4 16.13 3.62 19.15
N GLN A 5 14.95 3.08 19.48
CA GLN A 5 14.07 2.45 18.51
C GLN A 5 13.56 3.54 17.56
N ALA A 6 13.81 3.39 16.26
CA ALA A 6 13.28 4.30 15.24
C ALA A 6 11.75 4.31 15.29
N THR A 7 11.15 5.48 15.16
CA THR A 7 9.68 5.64 15.15
C THR A 7 9.07 5.01 13.89
N SER A 8 7.77 4.69 13.92
CA SER A 8 7.07 4.10 12.76
C SER A 8 7.26 4.92 11.46
N PRO A 9 7.14 6.27 11.45
CA PRO A 9 7.45 7.08 10.27
C PRO A 9 8.90 6.94 9.76
N ASP A 10 9.88 6.91 10.67
CA ASP A 10 11.29 6.76 10.29
C ASP A 10 11.55 5.41 9.62
N ARG A 11 10.97 4.34 10.16
CA ARG A 11 11.10 2.99 9.60
C ARG A 11 10.44 2.89 8.23
N ARG A 12 9.28 3.52 8.03
CA ARG A 12 8.61 3.60 6.73
C ARG A 12 9.46 4.32 5.69
N ALA A 13 9.96 5.52 6.01
CA ALA A 13 10.82 6.28 5.12
C ALA A 13 12.16 5.57 4.82
N ALA A 14 12.68 4.79 5.77
CA ALA A 14 13.83 3.93 5.55
C ALA A 14 13.52 2.78 4.59
N LEU A 15 12.35 2.15 4.71
CA LEU A 15 11.91 1.08 3.83
C LEU A 15 11.76 1.57 2.38
N GLU A 16 11.09 2.71 2.19
CA GLU A 16 10.86 3.32 0.88
C GLU A 16 12.17 3.56 0.12
N ARG A 17 13.18 4.08 0.82
CA ARG A 17 14.52 4.36 0.27
C ARG A 17 15.42 3.12 0.18
N SER A 18 15.05 1.99 0.80
CA SER A 18 15.89 0.81 0.83
C SER A 18 16.03 0.19 -0.56
N SER A 19 17.27 -0.02 -0.98
CA SER A 19 17.63 -0.75 -2.19
C SER A 19 17.76 -2.27 -1.96
N ASP A 20 17.72 -2.74 -0.71
CA ASP A 20 17.91 -4.14 -0.31
C ASP A 20 16.84 -4.52 0.72
N LEU A 21 15.68 -4.94 0.21
CA LEU A 21 14.54 -5.34 1.03
C LEU A 21 14.75 -6.71 1.67
N TYR A 22 15.63 -7.54 1.13
CA TYR A 22 15.99 -8.81 1.75
C TYR A 22 16.68 -8.58 3.09
N ARG A 23 17.69 -7.70 3.14
CA ARG A 23 18.34 -7.29 4.39
C ARG A 23 17.36 -6.60 5.34
N SER A 24 16.51 -5.70 4.83
CA SER A 24 15.49 -5.05 5.67
C SER A 24 14.54 -6.09 6.29
N ALA A 25 14.12 -7.11 5.54
CA ALA A 25 13.28 -8.19 6.06
C ALA A 25 13.97 -9.00 7.16
N GLN A 26 15.26 -9.32 7.02
CA GLN A 26 16.02 -10.03 8.06
C GLN A 26 16.10 -9.23 9.37
N GLN A 27 16.24 -7.91 9.29
CA GLN A 27 16.26 -7.04 10.47
C GLN A 27 14.86 -6.95 11.12
N LEU A 28 13.83 -6.78 10.30
CA LEU A 28 12.45 -6.68 10.77
C LEU A 28 11.94 -8.00 11.35
N SER A 29 12.35 -9.15 10.81
CA SER A 29 11.93 -10.46 11.32
C SER A 29 12.41 -10.71 12.75
N ALA A 30 13.61 -10.26 13.11
CA ALA A 30 14.13 -10.37 14.47
C ALA A 30 13.32 -9.51 15.46
N ALA A 31 12.89 -8.31 15.06
CA ALA A 31 12.05 -7.43 15.89
C ALA A 31 10.61 -7.95 15.96
N ALA A 32 10.04 -8.40 14.84
CA ALA A 32 8.72 -9.01 14.77
C ALA A 32 8.63 -10.26 15.66
N ALA A 33 9.67 -11.12 15.68
CA ALA A 33 9.73 -12.28 16.56
C ALA A 33 9.70 -11.92 18.06
N GLN A 34 10.08 -10.69 18.42
CA GLN A 34 10.01 -10.14 19.77
C GLN A 34 8.68 -9.42 20.08
N GLY A 35 7.72 -9.45 19.15
CA GLY A 35 6.40 -8.85 19.32
C GLY A 35 6.29 -7.40 18.84
N ASP A 36 7.29 -6.86 18.14
CA ASP A 36 7.21 -5.51 17.56
C ASP A 36 6.15 -5.48 16.43
N ALA A 37 5.05 -4.77 16.70
CA ALA A 37 3.89 -4.69 15.81
C ALA A 37 4.22 -3.96 14.49
N ASP A 38 4.99 -2.87 14.56
CA ASP A 38 5.40 -2.10 13.39
C ASP A 38 6.38 -2.90 12.54
N ALA A 39 7.28 -3.65 13.16
CA ALA A 39 8.18 -4.54 12.44
C ALA A 39 7.41 -5.64 11.70
N SER A 40 6.40 -6.23 12.35
CA SER A 40 5.51 -7.23 11.74
C SER A 40 4.73 -6.64 10.55
N TRP A 41 4.23 -5.40 10.68
CA TRP A 41 3.56 -4.68 9.59
C TRP A 41 4.47 -4.46 8.39
N LEU A 42 5.65 -3.87 8.60
CA LEU A 42 6.62 -3.58 7.53
C LEU A 42 7.17 -4.85 6.88
N LEU A 43 7.37 -5.93 7.65
CA LEU A 43 7.74 -7.23 7.11
C LEU A 43 6.66 -7.77 6.17
N SER A 44 5.38 -7.63 6.54
CA SER A 44 4.26 -8.02 5.68
C SER A 44 4.23 -7.22 4.36
N ARG A 45 4.62 -5.95 4.38
CA ARG A 45 4.73 -5.10 3.18
C ARG A 45 5.85 -5.55 2.28
N ILE A 46 7.03 -5.87 2.82
CA ILE A 46 8.13 -6.43 2.03
C ILE A 46 7.71 -7.74 1.37
N TYR A 47 7.05 -8.62 2.12
CA TYR A 47 6.58 -9.89 1.57
C TYR A 47 5.57 -9.68 0.44
N ASP A 48 4.59 -8.79 0.62
CA ASP A 48 3.61 -8.45 -0.42
C ASP A 48 4.26 -7.84 -1.68
N TYR A 49 5.24 -6.95 -1.49
CA TYR A 49 5.97 -6.32 -2.59
C TYR A 49 6.87 -7.30 -3.35
N CYS A 50 7.56 -8.19 -2.63
CA CYS A 50 8.56 -9.09 -3.21
C CYS A 50 8.03 -10.48 -3.60
N ALA A 51 6.81 -10.87 -3.22
CA ALA A 51 6.27 -12.21 -3.47
C ALA A 51 6.32 -12.60 -4.96
N GLY A 52 5.93 -11.69 -5.85
CA GLY A 52 5.97 -11.92 -7.31
C GLY A 52 7.36 -12.26 -7.84
N TYR A 53 8.39 -11.57 -7.33
CA TYR A 53 9.79 -11.83 -7.69
C TYR A 53 10.31 -13.12 -7.05
N ALA A 54 10.04 -13.32 -5.76
CA ALA A 54 10.61 -14.41 -4.98
C ALA A 54 10.15 -15.80 -5.43
N MET A 55 8.96 -15.92 -6.05
CA MET A 55 8.45 -17.19 -6.57
C MET A 55 9.32 -17.80 -7.68
N ASP A 56 9.87 -16.96 -8.55
CA ASP A 56 10.79 -17.38 -9.61
C ASP A 56 11.64 -16.18 -10.08
N PRO A 57 12.79 -15.92 -9.43
CA PRO A 57 13.65 -14.79 -9.81
C PRO A 57 14.15 -14.84 -11.26
N ALA A 58 14.41 -16.05 -11.78
CA ALA A 58 14.90 -16.25 -13.14
C ALA A 58 13.81 -16.03 -14.18
N GLY A 59 12.61 -16.56 -13.94
CA GLY A 59 11.41 -16.29 -14.73
C GLY A 59 11.04 -14.82 -14.70
N TYR A 60 11.03 -14.19 -13.53
CA TYR A 60 10.74 -12.76 -13.38
C TYR A 60 11.67 -11.89 -14.23
N ALA A 61 12.98 -12.19 -14.24
CA ALA A 61 13.95 -11.49 -15.07
C ALA A 61 13.75 -11.76 -16.57
N THR A 62 13.36 -12.98 -16.94
CA THR A 62 13.04 -13.36 -18.32
C THR A 62 11.81 -12.62 -18.83
N ASP A 63 10.72 -12.61 -18.07
CA ASP A 63 9.50 -11.87 -18.39
C ASP A 63 9.77 -10.38 -18.52
N THR A 64 10.61 -9.84 -17.64
CA THR A 64 10.98 -8.41 -17.67
C THR A 64 11.71 -8.06 -18.97
N ARG A 65 12.62 -8.92 -19.45
CA ARG A 65 13.26 -8.74 -20.77
C ARG A 65 12.25 -8.89 -21.90
N ALA A 66 11.34 -9.87 -21.83
CA ALA A 66 10.32 -10.07 -22.85
C ALA A 66 9.41 -8.82 -22.98
N ILE A 67 8.95 -8.26 -21.86
CA ILE A 67 8.16 -7.03 -21.81
C ILE A 67 8.90 -5.86 -22.46
N ASP A 68 10.20 -5.70 -22.16
CA ASP A 68 11.04 -4.66 -22.74
C ASP A 68 11.15 -4.80 -24.27
N THR A 69 11.36 -6.04 -24.74
CA THR A 69 11.48 -6.34 -26.18
C THR A 69 10.16 -6.24 -26.95
N ALA A 70 9.01 -6.33 -26.29
CA ALA A 70 7.70 -6.31 -26.95
C ALA A 70 7.37 -4.94 -27.59
N GLN A 71 8.07 -3.87 -27.19
CA GLN A 71 7.91 -2.50 -27.72
C GLN A 71 6.45 -2.00 -27.77
N LEU A 72 5.60 -2.49 -26.87
CA LEU A 72 4.22 -2.01 -26.73
C LEU A 72 4.21 -0.64 -26.04
N PRO A 73 3.13 0.13 -26.17
CA PRO A 73 2.96 1.33 -25.36
C PRO A 73 3.17 1.01 -23.88
N THR A 74 4.03 1.78 -23.21
CA THR A 74 4.44 1.61 -21.80
C THR A 74 5.34 0.42 -21.45
N SER A 75 5.67 -0.48 -22.40
CA SER A 75 6.58 -1.63 -22.18
C SER A 75 7.86 -1.27 -21.44
N ALA A 76 8.57 -0.24 -21.90
CA ALA A 76 9.81 0.21 -21.27
C ALA A 76 9.62 0.67 -19.82
N ARG A 77 8.47 1.30 -19.50
CA ARG A 77 8.15 1.75 -18.14
C ARG A 77 7.82 0.57 -17.23
N MET A 78 7.03 -0.39 -17.74
CA MET A 78 6.75 -1.63 -17.03
C MET A 78 8.03 -2.41 -16.76
N ALA A 79 8.91 -2.53 -17.75
CA ALA A 79 10.21 -3.17 -17.61
C ALA A 79 11.08 -2.45 -16.55
N ALA A 80 11.10 -1.11 -16.54
CA ALA A 80 11.82 -0.33 -15.54
C ALA A 80 11.27 -0.53 -14.11
N ALA A 81 9.94 -0.52 -13.95
CA ALA A 81 9.29 -0.75 -12.66
C ALA A 81 9.57 -2.17 -12.14
N ARG A 82 9.45 -3.19 -13.01
CA ARG A 82 9.81 -4.57 -12.68
C ARG A 82 11.30 -4.72 -12.35
N ALA A 83 12.18 -4.06 -13.10
CA ALA A 83 13.61 -4.04 -12.80
C ALA A 83 13.90 -3.40 -11.42
N ARG A 84 13.13 -2.38 -11.02
CA ARG A 84 13.23 -1.82 -9.65
C ARG A 84 12.82 -2.84 -8.59
N VAL A 85 11.71 -3.56 -8.78
CA VAL A 85 11.30 -4.67 -7.89
C VAL A 85 12.43 -5.70 -7.81
N GLY A 86 12.94 -6.16 -8.94
CA GLY A 86 13.99 -7.17 -8.98
C GLY A 86 15.29 -6.75 -8.28
N ARG A 87 15.70 -5.48 -8.41
CA ARG A 87 16.86 -4.96 -7.66
C ARG A 87 16.61 -4.91 -6.16
N ARG A 88 15.44 -4.41 -5.75
CA ARG A 88 15.09 -4.24 -4.33
C ARG A 88 14.86 -5.57 -3.62
N CYS A 89 14.30 -6.55 -4.32
CA CYS A 89 13.99 -7.88 -3.79
C CYS A 89 15.11 -8.91 -4.02
N ALA A 90 16.24 -8.48 -4.61
CA ALA A 90 17.39 -9.35 -4.81
C ALA A 90 17.84 -9.96 -3.47
N GLY A 91 18.05 -11.27 -3.46
CA GLY A 91 18.35 -12.05 -2.26
C GLY A 91 17.20 -12.98 -1.84
N PHE A 92 15.95 -12.63 -2.17
CA PHE A 92 14.84 -13.56 -1.99
C PHE A 92 14.88 -14.71 -3.00
N VAL A 93 14.56 -15.91 -2.53
CA VAL A 93 14.46 -17.15 -3.30
C VAL A 93 13.12 -17.86 -3.03
N PRO A 94 12.70 -18.82 -3.86
CA PRO A 94 11.41 -19.49 -3.67
C PRO A 94 11.26 -20.17 -2.29
N GLY A 95 12.37 -20.62 -1.71
CA GLY A 95 12.41 -21.25 -0.39
C GLY A 95 12.14 -20.30 0.79
N ASP A 96 12.18 -18.97 0.60
CA ASP A 96 11.93 -18.01 1.69
C ASP A 96 10.44 -17.91 2.08
N GLY A 97 9.55 -18.51 1.29
CA GLY A 97 8.16 -18.72 1.70
C GLY A 97 7.32 -17.45 1.82
N LEU A 98 7.55 -16.45 0.95
CA LEU A 98 6.77 -15.21 0.81
C LEU A 98 5.35 -15.48 0.27
N SER A 99 4.59 -16.28 1.01
CA SER A 99 3.25 -16.72 0.64
C SER A 99 2.19 -15.74 1.15
N ARG A 100 0.99 -15.80 0.54
CA ARG A 100 -0.18 -15.08 1.05
C ARG A 100 -0.46 -15.38 2.53
N GLN A 101 -0.24 -16.63 2.95
CA GLN A 101 -0.43 -17.04 4.35
C GLN A 101 0.58 -16.35 5.27
N ALA A 102 1.86 -16.26 4.86
CA ALA A 102 2.88 -15.55 5.62
C ALA A 102 2.58 -14.04 5.73
N ILE A 103 2.13 -13.41 4.65
CA ILE A 103 1.72 -12.00 4.64
C ILE A 103 0.56 -11.77 5.62
N VAL A 104 -0.49 -12.59 5.55
CA VAL A 104 -1.64 -12.50 6.45
C VAL A 104 -1.24 -12.73 7.91
N ALA A 105 -0.40 -13.73 8.18
CA ALA A 105 0.07 -14.03 9.53
C ALA A 105 0.80 -12.83 10.16
N GLN A 106 1.69 -12.17 9.40
CA GLN A 106 2.37 -10.96 9.86
C GLN A 106 1.41 -9.79 10.09
N ARG A 107 0.40 -9.61 9.24
CA ARG A 107 -0.64 -8.59 9.43
C ARG A 107 -1.50 -8.87 10.67
N VAL A 108 -1.88 -10.12 10.93
CA VAL A 108 -2.62 -10.51 12.15
C VAL A 108 -1.79 -10.24 13.40
N GLN A 109 -0.50 -10.59 13.38
CA GLN A 109 0.41 -10.31 14.48
C GLN A 109 0.53 -8.79 14.74
N ALA A 110 0.76 -8.01 13.69
CA ALA A 110 0.84 -6.56 13.77
C ALA A 110 -0.45 -5.92 14.30
N ALA A 111 -1.61 -6.31 13.76
CA ALA A 111 -2.91 -5.77 14.15
C ALA A 111 -3.23 -6.09 15.63
N ARG A 112 -2.97 -7.33 16.08
CA ARG A 112 -3.13 -7.70 17.50
C ARG A 112 -2.14 -6.97 18.41
N GLY A 113 -0.97 -6.59 17.89
CA GLY A 113 0.00 -5.73 18.56
C GLY A 113 -0.34 -4.24 18.52
N GLY A 114 -1.47 -3.84 17.94
CA GLY A 114 -1.95 -2.45 17.92
C GLY A 114 -1.58 -1.64 16.67
N ASN A 115 -1.01 -2.26 15.63
CA ASN A 115 -0.73 -1.56 14.38
C ASN A 115 -2.02 -1.36 13.56
N LEU A 116 -2.46 -0.10 13.45
CA LEU A 116 -3.72 0.28 12.80
C LEU A 116 -3.73 0.01 11.30
N ALA A 117 -2.61 0.23 10.61
CA ALA A 117 -2.50 -0.05 9.17
C ALA A 117 -2.63 -1.53 8.85
N ALA A 118 -2.08 -2.40 9.70
CA ALA A 118 -2.25 -3.85 9.57
C ALA A 118 -3.71 -4.28 9.79
N GLU A 119 -4.39 -3.68 10.77
CA GLU A 119 -5.81 -3.92 11.03
C GLU A 119 -6.68 -3.49 9.83
N ALA A 120 -6.41 -2.32 9.24
CA ALA A 120 -7.04 -1.84 8.02
C ALA A 120 -6.77 -2.75 6.81
N ALA A 121 -5.53 -3.21 6.64
CA ALA A 121 -5.15 -4.12 5.57
C ALA A 121 -5.87 -5.48 5.67
N LEU A 122 -6.15 -5.96 6.89
CA LEU A 122 -6.92 -7.18 7.12
C LEU A 122 -8.40 -6.99 6.73
N LEU A 123 -8.99 -5.82 7.04
CA LEU A 123 -10.32 -5.49 6.56
C LEU A 123 -10.38 -5.46 5.02
N ALA A 124 -9.40 -4.84 4.37
CA ALA A 124 -9.26 -4.81 2.91
C ALA A 124 -9.10 -6.20 2.27
N LEU A 125 -8.53 -7.16 3.00
CA LEU A 125 -8.44 -8.56 2.58
C LEU A 125 -9.72 -9.38 2.83
N GLY A 126 -10.76 -8.78 3.42
CA GLY A 126 -11.96 -9.50 3.85
C GLY A 126 -11.74 -10.40 5.05
N GLN A 127 -10.69 -10.16 5.84
CA GLN A 127 -10.30 -10.94 7.02
C GLN A 127 -10.17 -10.04 8.26
N PRO A 128 -11.18 -9.22 8.61
CA PRO A 128 -11.10 -8.34 9.77
C PRO A 128 -10.92 -9.14 11.06
N LEU A 129 -10.34 -8.51 12.10
CA LEU A 129 -10.22 -9.18 13.41
C LEU A 129 -11.59 -9.52 14.00
N GLN A 130 -12.63 -8.73 13.66
CA GLN A 130 -14.01 -9.02 14.02
C GLN A 130 -14.95 -8.76 12.82
N PRO A 131 -15.92 -9.65 12.55
CA PRO A 131 -16.76 -9.56 11.35
C PRO A 131 -17.98 -8.63 11.50
N SER A 132 -18.03 -7.77 12.51
CA SER A 132 -19.22 -6.95 12.77
C SER A 132 -19.20 -5.61 12.03
N ALA A 133 -20.38 -5.12 11.61
CA ALA A 133 -20.51 -3.79 11.01
C ALA A 133 -20.09 -2.68 12.00
N GLY A 134 -20.34 -2.86 13.30
CA GLY A 134 -19.88 -1.94 14.34
C GLY A 134 -18.35 -1.83 14.39
N TYR A 135 -17.64 -2.96 14.35
CA TYR A 135 -16.18 -3.00 14.30
C TYR A 135 -15.63 -2.34 13.03
N LYS A 136 -16.26 -2.60 11.88
CA LYS A 136 -15.87 -1.97 10.60
C LYS A 136 -15.96 -0.45 10.68
N ARG A 137 -17.09 0.10 11.15
CA ARG A 137 -17.28 1.55 11.31
C ARG A 137 -16.29 2.16 12.30
N ASP A 138 -16.06 1.49 13.43
CA ASP A 138 -15.08 1.93 14.42
C ASP A 138 -13.67 1.99 13.83
N LEU A 139 -13.24 0.94 13.12
CA LEU A 139 -11.93 0.90 12.47
C LEU A 139 -11.77 2.05 11.47
N ILE A 140 -12.75 2.30 10.62
CA ILE A 140 -12.72 3.43 9.65
C ILE A 140 -12.61 4.76 10.40
N GLY A 141 -13.37 4.94 11.48
CA GLY A 141 -13.30 6.12 12.35
C GLY A 141 -11.90 6.32 12.95
N ARG A 142 -11.30 5.25 13.48
CA ARG A 142 -9.94 5.27 14.03
C ARG A 142 -8.88 5.59 12.98
N VAL A 143 -8.98 5.01 11.77
CA VAL A 143 -8.09 5.35 10.66
C VAL A 143 -8.17 6.83 10.36
N ARG A 144 -9.38 7.40 10.20
CA ARG A 144 -9.54 8.84 9.93
C ARG A 144 -9.00 9.72 11.04
N ALA A 145 -9.29 9.38 12.29
CA ALA A 145 -8.82 10.14 13.44
C ALA A 145 -7.29 10.08 13.62
N SER A 146 -6.65 8.99 13.19
CA SER A 146 -5.19 8.81 13.33
C SER A 146 -4.38 9.70 12.38
N ALA A 147 -4.95 10.09 11.24
CA ALA A 147 -4.23 10.71 10.14
C ALA A 147 -2.97 9.93 9.68
N ASP A 148 -2.88 8.62 9.96
CA ASP A 148 -1.75 7.79 9.56
C ASP A 148 -1.84 7.44 8.06
N PRO A 149 -0.91 7.93 7.22
CA PRO A 149 -0.95 7.67 5.78
C PRO A 149 -0.88 6.17 5.43
N ASP A 150 -0.17 5.35 6.22
CA ASP A 150 -0.12 3.89 5.96
C ASP A 150 -1.49 3.25 6.21
N ALA A 151 -2.23 3.70 7.22
CA ALA A 151 -3.55 3.19 7.54
C ALA A 151 -4.59 3.59 6.49
N TYR A 152 -4.52 4.83 5.99
CA TYR A 152 -5.36 5.28 4.88
C TYR A 152 -5.11 4.45 3.62
N MET A 153 -3.85 4.25 3.24
CA MET A 153 -3.47 3.47 2.07
C MET A 153 -3.88 1.99 2.22
N ALA A 154 -3.69 1.40 3.39
CA ALA A 154 -4.07 0.02 3.67
C ALA A 154 -5.59 -0.20 3.66
N LEU A 155 -6.37 0.80 4.07
CA LEU A 155 -7.83 0.74 4.10
C LEU A 155 -8.45 0.95 2.70
N ALA A 156 -7.78 1.69 1.81
CA ALA A 156 -8.33 2.14 0.54
C ALA A 156 -9.08 1.06 -0.28
N PRO A 157 -8.55 -0.17 -0.46
CA PRO A 157 -9.26 -1.20 -1.24
C PRO A 157 -10.59 -1.63 -0.59
N ALA A 158 -10.70 -1.63 0.73
CA ALA A 158 -11.97 -1.91 1.41
C ALA A 158 -13.00 -0.80 1.19
N MET A 159 -12.58 0.43 0.92
CA MET A 159 -13.44 1.58 0.68
C MET A 159 -13.79 1.75 -0.80
N GLY A 160 -13.24 0.91 -1.67
CA GLY A 160 -13.56 0.87 -3.09
C GLY A 160 -14.89 0.17 -3.40
N LEU A 161 -14.92 -0.52 -4.54
CA LEU A 161 -16.06 -1.34 -4.96
C LEU A 161 -16.41 -2.46 -3.97
N ALA A 162 -15.46 -2.90 -3.14
CA ALA A 162 -15.71 -3.91 -2.11
C ALA A 162 -16.71 -3.44 -1.03
N ALA A 163 -16.90 -2.14 -0.86
CA ALA A 163 -17.87 -1.53 0.03
C ALA A 163 -19.21 -1.18 -0.66
N SER A 164 -19.36 -1.49 -1.96
CA SER A 164 -20.57 -1.13 -2.69
C SER A 164 -21.79 -1.85 -2.13
N GLY A 165 -22.85 -1.10 -1.80
CA GLY A 165 -24.06 -1.62 -1.17
C GLY A 165 -23.92 -1.95 0.33
N ASP A 166 -22.84 -1.53 0.98
CA ASP A 166 -22.72 -1.62 2.44
C ASP A 166 -23.39 -0.41 3.10
N ASP A 167 -24.67 -0.57 3.45
CA ASP A 167 -25.50 0.46 4.10
C ASP A 167 -24.93 0.95 5.46
N SER A 168 -23.91 0.28 5.99
CA SER A 168 -23.23 0.71 7.20
C SER A 168 -22.19 1.81 6.97
N LEU A 169 -21.86 2.13 5.72
CA LEU A 169 -20.81 3.07 5.34
C LEU A 169 -21.38 4.30 4.64
N ASP A 170 -20.69 5.43 4.78
CA ASP A 170 -21.06 6.67 4.07
C ASP A 170 -20.60 6.55 2.60
N GLU A 171 -21.56 6.53 1.68
CA GLU A 171 -21.34 6.44 0.22
C GLU A 171 -20.42 7.55 -0.32
N ARG A 172 -20.27 8.66 0.41
CA ARG A 172 -19.37 9.76 0.03
C ARG A 172 -17.89 9.43 0.24
N ILE A 173 -17.59 8.38 1.00
CA ILE A 173 -16.23 7.94 1.30
C ILE A 173 -16.01 6.44 1.03
N ALA A 174 -17.04 5.71 0.58
CA ALA A 174 -16.93 4.28 0.29
C ALA A 174 -17.86 3.83 -0.85
N GLY A 175 -17.53 2.72 -1.51
CA GLY A 175 -18.45 2.00 -2.40
C GLY A 175 -18.26 2.22 -3.91
N THR A 176 -17.24 3.00 -4.32
CA THR A 176 -16.93 3.25 -5.74
C THR A 176 -15.43 3.13 -6.01
N ALA A 177 -15.02 3.02 -7.28
CA ALA A 177 -13.61 3.11 -7.63
C ALA A 177 -13.00 4.50 -7.29
N PHE A 178 -13.81 5.55 -7.33
CA PHE A 178 -13.39 6.91 -6.97
C PHE A 178 -13.10 7.06 -5.48
N THR A 179 -13.86 6.39 -4.62
CA THR A 179 -13.63 6.46 -3.18
C THR A 179 -12.32 5.77 -2.80
N GLU A 180 -11.99 4.62 -3.39
CA GLU A 180 -10.67 3.99 -3.22
C GLU A 180 -9.53 4.94 -3.60
N LEU A 181 -9.60 5.56 -4.78
CA LEU A 181 -8.60 6.55 -5.22
C LEU A 181 -8.54 7.75 -4.26
N ALA A 182 -9.67 8.24 -3.76
CA ALA A 182 -9.71 9.34 -2.80
C ALA A 182 -8.97 9.00 -1.49
N TRP A 183 -9.10 7.77 -0.99
CA TRP A 183 -8.34 7.30 0.19
C TRP A 183 -6.84 7.23 -0.07
N GLN A 184 -6.43 6.79 -1.26
CA GLN A 184 -5.02 6.75 -1.65
C GLN A 184 -4.43 8.16 -1.81
N LEU A 185 -5.16 9.08 -2.44
CA LEU A 185 -4.77 10.49 -2.55
C LEU A 185 -4.72 11.18 -1.18
N ALA A 186 -5.66 10.86 -0.28
CA ALA A 186 -5.62 11.34 1.09
C ALA A 186 -4.37 10.84 1.83
N ALA A 187 -3.98 9.57 1.65
CA ALA A 187 -2.72 9.05 2.20
C ALA A 187 -1.50 9.83 1.68
N CYS A 188 -1.45 10.18 0.39
CA CYS A 188 -0.39 11.03 -0.16
C CYS A 188 -0.37 12.41 0.51
N ARG A 189 -1.52 13.07 0.69
CA ARG A 189 -1.61 14.37 1.38
C ARG A 189 -1.19 14.29 2.86
N LEU A 190 -1.39 13.15 3.49
CA LEU A 190 -0.97 12.85 4.86
C LEU A 190 0.52 12.46 4.97
N GLY A 191 1.28 12.53 3.89
CA GLY A 191 2.74 12.34 3.89
C GLY A 191 3.21 10.95 3.52
N LEU A 192 2.39 10.12 2.87
CA LEU A 192 2.89 8.93 2.17
C LEU A 192 3.79 9.38 1.01
N ASP A 193 4.89 8.67 0.77
CA ASP A 193 5.67 8.88 -0.45
C ASP A 193 4.85 8.39 -1.66
N CYS A 194 4.45 9.35 -2.47
CA CYS A 194 3.67 9.14 -3.68
C CYS A 194 4.42 9.63 -4.92
N GLY A 195 5.72 9.89 -4.82
CA GLY A 195 6.54 10.36 -5.94
C GLY A 195 6.67 9.30 -7.05
N PRO A 196 7.24 9.68 -8.22
CA PRO A 196 7.38 8.79 -9.38
C PRO A 196 8.14 7.50 -9.09
N ASP A 197 9.13 7.56 -8.19
CA ASP A 197 9.95 6.41 -7.80
C ASP A 197 9.42 5.66 -6.55
N SER A 198 8.26 6.05 -6.02
CA SER A 198 7.68 5.44 -4.82
C SER A 198 7.32 3.96 -5.03
N GLU A 199 7.23 3.21 -3.92
CA GLU A 199 6.69 1.86 -3.90
C GLU A 199 5.29 1.81 -4.52
N LEU A 200 4.45 2.80 -4.22
CA LEU A 200 3.09 2.92 -4.75
C LEU A 200 3.09 2.96 -6.29
N MET A 201 3.83 3.92 -6.88
CA MET A 201 3.94 4.05 -8.34
C MET A 201 4.57 2.81 -8.97
N THR A 202 5.58 2.23 -8.32
CA THR A 202 6.21 0.99 -8.78
C THR A 202 5.22 -0.17 -8.81
N ARG A 203 4.39 -0.33 -7.76
CA ARG A 203 3.41 -1.42 -7.64
C ARG A 203 2.31 -1.31 -8.68
N TYR A 204 1.77 -0.11 -8.90
CA TYR A 204 0.75 0.15 -9.93
C TYR A 204 1.23 -0.29 -11.32
N CYS A 205 2.48 0.04 -11.66
CA CYS A 205 3.04 -0.30 -12.96
C CYS A 205 3.50 -1.76 -13.06
N ALA A 206 4.30 -2.26 -12.11
CA ALA A 206 4.90 -3.59 -12.18
C ALA A 206 3.89 -4.74 -11.98
N ASN A 207 2.88 -4.53 -11.12
CA ASN A 207 1.89 -5.56 -10.77
C ASN A 207 0.51 -5.27 -11.38
N GLY A 208 0.10 -4.00 -11.45
CA GLY A 208 -1.19 -3.62 -12.03
C GLY A 208 -1.15 -3.42 -13.55
N GLY A 209 0.03 -3.27 -14.14
CA GLY A 209 0.18 -2.92 -15.55
C GLY A 209 -0.23 -1.49 -15.89
N ILE A 210 -0.52 -0.66 -14.89
CA ILE A 210 -0.97 0.71 -15.06
C ILE A 210 0.22 1.64 -14.78
N CYS A 211 0.91 2.04 -15.84
CA CYS A 211 2.10 2.86 -15.76
C CYS A 211 1.80 4.32 -16.13
N ALA A 212 2.40 5.26 -15.39
CA ALA A 212 2.31 6.68 -15.73
C ALA A 212 2.80 6.96 -17.15
N GLN A 213 2.18 7.93 -17.82
CA GLN A 213 2.63 8.36 -19.15
C GLN A 213 3.83 9.29 -19.08
N ASP A 214 3.92 10.11 -18.04
CA ASP A 214 5.10 10.92 -17.77
C ASP A 214 5.84 10.32 -16.56
N PRO A 215 7.13 9.95 -16.70
CA PRO A 215 7.90 9.32 -15.63
C PRO A 215 8.20 10.24 -14.45
N THR A 216 7.90 11.54 -14.57
CA THR A 216 8.07 12.52 -13.49
C THR A 216 6.81 12.70 -12.64
N GLN A 217 5.68 12.11 -13.06
CA GLN A 217 4.42 12.23 -12.36
C GLN A 217 4.45 11.52 -11.01
N ASP A 218 4.02 12.25 -9.98
CA ASP A 218 3.58 11.63 -8.75
C ASP A 218 2.23 10.93 -8.93
N PHE A 219 1.82 10.16 -7.91
CA PHE A 219 0.57 9.42 -7.91
C PHE A 219 -0.65 10.32 -8.08
N SER A 220 -0.61 11.54 -7.53
CA SER A 220 -1.74 12.47 -7.62
C SER A 220 -1.96 12.90 -9.06
N SER A 221 -0.94 13.48 -9.69
CA SER A 221 -1.00 13.87 -11.11
C SER A 221 -1.35 12.69 -12.01
N PHE A 222 -0.77 11.52 -11.74
CA PHE A 222 -1.08 10.29 -12.47
C PHE A 222 -2.58 9.90 -12.37
N VAL A 223 -3.17 9.91 -11.18
CA VAL A 223 -4.59 9.57 -10.98
C VAL A 223 -5.51 10.58 -11.68
N TYR A 224 -5.23 11.88 -11.57
CA TYR A 224 -6.04 12.90 -12.24
C TYR A 224 -5.98 12.79 -13.77
N ASP A 225 -4.84 12.40 -14.32
CA ASP A 225 -4.70 12.23 -15.77
C ASP A 225 -5.31 10.91 -16.28
N ALA A 226 -5.14 9.82 -15.53
CA ALA A 226 -5.47 8.47 -16.01
C ALA A 226 -6.88 8.00 -15.63
N ALA A 227 -7.44 8.47 -14.51
CA ALA A 227 -8.65 7.89 -13.90
C ALA A 227 -9.76 8.90 -13.61
N VAL A 228 -9.46 10.20 -13.53
CA VAL A 228 -10.45 11.23 -13.20
C VAL A 228 -10.82 12.04 -14.45
N PRO A 229 -12.06 11.93 -14.96
CA PRO A 229 -12.52 12.83 -16.02
C PRO A 229 -12.44 14.28 -15.56
N ARG A 230 -12.24 15.23 -16.49
CA ARG A 230 -12.14 16.66 -16.14
C ARG A 230 -13.33 17.18 -15.31
N GLN A 231 -14.53 16.65 -15.54
CA GLN A 231 -15.72 17.04 -14.76
C GLN A 231 -15.74 16.44 -13.34
N GLY A 232 -14.93 15.41 -13.07
CA GLY A 232 -14.84 14.73 -11.78
C GLY A 232 -13.74 15.25 -10.86
N THR A 233 -12.91 16.21 -11.31
CA THR A 233 -11.80 16.76 -10.52
C THR A 233 -12.26 17.40 -9.22
N ASP A 234 -13.31 18.22 -9.27
CA ASP A 234 -13.86 18.89 -8.09
C ASP A 234 -14.45 17.88 -7.11
N THR A 235 -15.19 16.89 -7.62
CA THR A 235 -15.72 15.78 -6.80
C THR A 235 -14.61 14.99 -6.12
N MET A 236 -13.52 14.68 -6.83
CA MET A 236 -12.35 14.01 -6.25
C MET A 236 -11.71 14.87 -5.16
N ASN A 237 -11.49 16.16 -5.42
CA ASN A 237 -10.96 17.10 -4.43
C ASN A 237 -11.82 17.15 -3.17
N ASP A 238 -13.13 17.22 -3.31
CA ASP A 238 -14.07 17.23 -2.19
C ASP A 238 -14.00 15.94 -1.37
N MET A 239 -13.92 14.78 -2.02
CA MET A 239 -13.75 13.49 -1.33
C MET A 239 -12.45 13.46 -0.53
N VAL A 240 -11.34 13.87 -1.14
CA VAL A 240 -10.03 13.89 -0.46
C VAL A 240 -10.03 14.90 0.69
N ASN A 241 -10.61 16.10 0.51
CA ASN A 241 -10.72 17.09 1.58
C ASN A 241 -11.54 16.56 2.77
N ARG A 242 -12.68 15.91 2.54
CA ARG A 242 -13.48 15.29 3.63
C ARG A 242 -12.73 14.21 4.41
N LEU A 243 -11.78 13.54 3.75
CA LEU A 243 -10.96 12.50 4.35
C LEU A 243 -9.83 13.09 5.20
N VAL A 244 -9.29 14.25 4.83
CA VAL A 244 -8.14 14.88 5.51
C VAL A 244 -8.57 15.95 6.53
N ASP A 245 -9.67 16.65 6.29
CA ASP A 245 -10.20 17.70 7.16
C ASP A 245 -11.01 17.07 8.32
N THR A 246 -10.30 16.76 9.40
CA THR A 246 -10.88 16.20 10.65
C THR A 246 -11.55 17.26 11.53
N THR A 247 -11.47 18.55 11.17
CA THR A 247 -12.03 19.68 11.93
C THR A 247 -13.55 19.79 11.89
N GLY A 248 -14.24 19.00 11.05
CA GLY A 248 -15.71 19.00 10.93
C GLY A 248 -16.45 17.90 11.69
N ALA A 249 -15.76 16.98 12.37
CA ALA A 249 -16.38 15.86 13.08
C ALA A 249 -16.85 16.21 14.52
N GLY A 250 -16.99 17.50 14.82
CA GLY A 250 -17.31 18.04 16.14
C GLY A 250 -18.37 19.14 16.15
N SER A 251 -19.37 19.04 15.26
CA SER A 251 -20.59 19.87 15.30
C SER A 251 -21.81 19.06 14.94
#